data_AF-C0EHD1-F1
#
_entry.id   AF-C0EHD1-F1
#
_cell.length_a   1.000
_cell.length_b   1.000
_cell.length_c   1.000
_cell.angle_alpha   90.00
_cell.angle_beta   90.00
_cell.angle_gamma   90.00
#
_symmetry.space_group_name_H-M   'P 1'
#
loop_
_entity.id
_entity.type
_entity.pdbx_description
1 polymer ?
#
loop_
_entity_poly.entity_id
_entity_poly.type
_entity_poly.pdbx_seq_one_letter_code
_entity_poly.pdbx_strand_id
1 'polypeptide(L)'
;MTTDILGRSSLGLEREVTELLLKIGVPAHIKGFRILRRAILITIDDSQAIESITNILYPDLADEFNSTPANIERAMRYAIESAWQRGDMSVISSYFGWKKPANAEFIATIADKVRLQIDIEQSK
;
A
#
# COMPACT_ATOMS: atom_id res chain seq x y z
N MET A 1 10.88 -4.52 -21.39
CA MET A 1 10.17 -4.88 -20.15
C MET A 1 11.13 -4.60 -19.02
N THR A 2 10.87 -3.57 -18.21
CA THR A 2 11.73 -3.16 -17.10
C THR A 2 11.52 -4.15 -15.96
N THR A 3 12.50 -5.01 -15.73
CA THR A 3 12.63 -5.80 -14.50
C THR A 3 12.99 -4.86 -13.37
N ASP A 4 12.18 -4.84 -12.30
CA ASP A 4 12.56 -4.12 -11.08
C ASP A 4 13.70 -4.84 -10.37
N ILE A 5 14.26 -4.15 -9.39
CA ILE A 5 15.45 -4.48 -8.58
C ILE A 5 15.41 -5.88 -7.91
N LEU A 6 14.26 -6.58 -7.97
CA LEU A 6 14.00 -7.89 -7.34
C LEU A 6 13.81 -9.04 -8.34
N GLY A 7 14.05 -8.84 -9.64
CA GLY A 7 13.96 -9.89 -10.67
C GLY A 7 12.53 -10.35 -11.01
N ARG A 8 11.51 -9.79 -10.35
CA ARG A 8 10.10 -9.89 -10.74
C ARG A 8 9.75 -8.82 -11.77
N SER A 9 8.82 -9.14 -12.69
CA SER A 9 8.21 -8.11 -13.53
C SER A 9 7.40 -7.15 -12.65
N SER A 10 7.49 -5.85 -12.89
CA SER A 10 6.70 -4.82 -12.19
C SER A 10 5.19 -5.14 -12.12
N LEU A 11 4.65 -5.75 -13.19
CA LEU A 11 3.28 -6.27 -13.28
C LEU A 11 2.93 -7.32 -12.21
N GLY A 12 3.91 -8.13 -11.79
CA GLY A 12 3.72 -9.17 -10.78
C GLY A 12 3.58 -8.59 -9.37
N LEU A 13 4.43 -7.62 -9.03
CA LEU A 13 4.35 -6.86 -7.77
C LEU A 13 3.05 -6.06 -7.70
N GLU A 14 2.67 -5.36 -8.77
CA GLU A 14 1.42 -4.61 -8.83
C GLU A 14 0.20 -5.53 -8.61
N ARG A 15 0.23 -6.73 -9.21
CA ARG A 15 -0.82 -7.74 -9.02
C ARG A 15 -0.91 -8.21 -7.58
N GLU A 16 0.21 -8.56 -6.96
CA GLU A 16 0.24 -9.04 -5.57
C GLU A 16 -0.28 -7.98 -4.59
N VAL A 17 0.18 -6.73 -4.71
CA VAL A 17 -0.32 -5.62 -3.89
C VAL A 17 -1.83 -5.41 -4.13
N THR A 18 -2.29 -5.51 -5.38
CA THR A 18 -3.72 -5.41 -5.72
C THR A 18 -4.53 -6.51 -5.03
N GLU A 19 -4.07 -7.76 -5.06
CA GLU A 19 -4.73 -8.90 -4.43
C GLU A 19 -4.79 -8.76 -2.90
N LEU A 20 -3.72 -8.26 -2.27
CA LEU A 20 -3.70 -7.98 -0.83
C LEU A 20 -4.69 -6.88 -0.43
N LEU A 21 -4.74 -5.76 -1.18
CA LEU A 21 -5.69 -4.68 -0.90
C LEU A 21 -7.15 -5.16 -1.01
N LEU A 22 -7.46 -5.98 -2.02
CA LEU A 22 -8.78 -6.59 -2.18
C LEU A 22 -9.11 -7.53 -1.03
N LYS A 23 -8.16 -8.39 -0.63
CA LYS A 23 -8.31 -9.33 0.47
C LYS A 23 -8.58 -8.61 1.80
N ILE A 24 -7.94 -7.48 2.05
CA ILE A 24 -8.14 -6.62 3.23
C ILE A 24 -9.52 -5.92 3.18
N GLY A 25 -10.16 -5.86 2.02
CA GLY A 25 -11.48 -5.24 1.84
C GLY A 25 -11.43 -3.78 1.41
N VAL A 26 -10.29 -3.31 0.89
CA VAL A 26 -10.20 -1.95 0.32
C VAL A 26 -11.01 -1.90 -0.98
N PRO A 27 -12.02 -1.01 -1.13
CA PRO A 27 -12.86 -0.97 -2.32
C PRO A 27 -12.07 -0.62 -3.59
N ALA A 28 -12.13 -1.43 -4.65
CA ALA A 28 -11.34 -1.19 -5.86
C ALA A 28 -11.74 0.06 -6.68
N HIS A 29 -12.97 0.54 -6.53
CA HIS A 29 -13.51 1.62 -7.37
C HIS A 29 -13.15 3.03 -6.88
N ILE A 30 -12.61 3.18 -5.66
CA ILE A 30 -12.32 4.49 -5.07
C ILE A 30 -10.88 4.94 -5.39
N LYS A 31 -10.66 6.26 -5.46
CA LYS A 31 -9.34 6.84 -5.75
C LYS A 31 -8.26 6.36 -4.78
N GLY A 32 -8.61 6.25 -3.50
CA GLY A 32 -7.67 5.82 -2.45
C GLY A 32 -7.09 4.42 -2.67
N PHE A 33 -7.78 3.53 -3.37
CA PHE A 33 -7.25 2.21 -3.71
C PHE A 33 -6.02 2.30 -4.61
N ARG A 34 -6.10 3.08 -5.69
CA ARG A 34 -4.98 3.26 -6.62
C ARG A 34 -3.81 3.99 -5.97
N ILE A 35 -4.12 4.98 -5.14
CA ILE A 35 -3.11 5.76 -4.40
C ILE A 35 -2.40 4.86 -3.39
N LEU A 36 -3.12 4.04 -2.60
CA LEU A 36 -2.53 3.07 -1.67
C LEU A 36 -1.62 2.09 -2.40
N ARG A 37 -2.09 1.51 -3.51
CA ARG A 37 -1.28 0.60 -4.31
C ARG A 37 0.02 1.24 -4.76
N ARG A 38 -0.04 2.48 -5.27
CA ARG A 38 1.16 3.20 -5.72
C ARG A 38 2.10 3.51 -4.55
N ALA A 39 1.57 3.98 -3.43
CA ALA A 39 2.34 4.28 -2.23
C ALA A 39 3.06 3.03 -1.67
N ILE A 40 2.38 1.87 -1.68
CA ILE A 40 2.96 0.58 -1.27
C ILE A 40 4.09 0.17 -2.22
N LEU A 41 3.89 0.27 -3.54
CA LEU A 41 4.94 -0.06 -4.51
C LEU A 41 6.18 0.83 -4.34
N ILE A 42 5.98 2.15 -4.21
CA ILE A 42 7.08 3.08 -3.89
C ILE A 42 7.77 2.67 -2.60
N THR A 43 7.01 2.31 -1.56
CA THR A 43 7.56 1.93 -0.26
C THR A 43 8.27 0.57 -0.29
N ILE A 44 7.92 -0.34 -1.22
CA ILE A 44 8.63 -1.62 -1.46
C ILE A 44 9.99 -1.38 -2.12
N ASP A 45 10.08 -0.41 -3.02
CA ASP A 45 11.34 -0.07 -3.69
C ASP A 45 12.24 0.80 -2.79
N ASP A 46 11.64 1.75 -2.06
CA ASP A 46 12.32 2.67 -1.15
C ASP A 46 11.58 2.76 0.18
N SER A 47 12.09 2.06 1.20
CA SER A 47 11.51 2.11 2.55
C SER A 47 11.59 3.48 3.20
N GLN A 48 12.55 4.34 2.81
CA GLN A 48 12.70 5.67 3.43
C GLN A 48 11.57 6.62 3.03
N ALA A 49 10.90 6.36 1.90
CA ALA A 49 9.77 7.16 1.44
C ALA A 49 8.66 7.26 2.50
N ILE A 50 8.48 6.24 3.34
CA ILE A 50 7.46 6.25 4.39
C ILE A 50 7.83 7.10 5.61
N GLU A 51 9.12 7.26 5.90
CA GLU A 51 9.62 8.03 7.04
C GLU A 51 9.29 9.52 6.90
N SER A 52 9.23 10.01 5.66
CA SER A 52 8.90 11.40 5.30
C SER A 52 7.59 11.51 4.54
N ILE A 53 6.56 10.77 4.98
CA ILE A 53 5.29 10.65 4.26
C ILE A 53 4.63 12.00 3.91
N THR A 54 4.64 12.97 4.83
CA THR A 54 3.96 14.26 4.61
C THR A 54 4.73 15.21 3.71
N ASN A 55 6.06 15.08 3.68
CA ASN A 55 6.95 16.04 3.04
C ASN A 55 7.50 15.56 1.70
N ILE A 56 7.44 14.24 1.45
CA ILE A 56 7.96 13.60 0.23
C ILE A 56 6.86 12.78 -0.42
N LEU A 57 6.41 11.68 0.22
CA LEU A 57 5.51 10.74 -0.45
C LEU A 57 4.16 11.36 -0.84
N TYR A 58 3.54 12.17 0.01
CA TYR A 58 2.27 12.82 -0.31
C TYR A 58 2.40 13.87 -1.42
N PRO A 59 3.40 14.79 -1.42
CA PRO A 59 3.72 15.62 -2.57
C PRO A 59 3.93 14.84 -3.87
N ASP A 60 4.75 13.80 -3.87
CA ASP A 60 5.05 13.03 -5.08
C ASP A 60 3.80 12.36 -5.67
N LEU A 61 2.98 11.76 -4.79
CA LEU A 61 1.68 11.19 -5.19
C LEU A 61 0.69 12.28 -5.62
N ALA A 62 0.74 13.47 -5.03
CA ALA A 62 -0.14 14.56 -5.42
C ALA A 62 0.17 15.01 -6.85
N ASP A 63 1.45 15.11 -7.21
CA ASP A 63 1.88 15.42 -8.57
C ASP A 63 1.48 14.31 -9.55
N GLU A 64 1.73 13.04 -9.20
CA GLU A 64 1.37 11.88 -10.05
C GLU A 64 -0.14 11.77 -10.32
N PHE A 65 -0.97 12.05 -9.30
CA PHE A 65 -2.43 11.92 -9.40
C PHE A 65 -3.16 13.25 -9.69
N ASN A 66 -2.43 14.32 -10.03
CA ASN A 66 -2.96 15.67 -10.24
C ASN A 66 -3.92 16.09 -9.11
N SER A 67 -3.40 16.09 -7.89
CA SER A 67 -4.14 16.32 -6.66
C SER A 67 -3.36 17.21 -5.68
N THR A 68 -3.73 17.19 -4.40
CA THR A 68 -2.98 17.88 -3.33
C THR A 68 -2.56 16.88 -2.26
N PRO A 69 -1.46 17.11 -1.52
CA PRO A 69 -1.00 16.21 -0.46
C PRO A 69 -2.11 15.90 0.57
N ALA A 70 -2.93 16.88 0.92
CA ALA A 70 -4.07 16.70 1.82
C ALA A 70 -5.16 15.80 1.23
N ASN A 71 -5.43 15.90 -0.08
CA ASN A 71 -6.39 15.03 -0.76
C ASN A 71 -5.86 13.60 -0.91
N ILE A 72 -4.56 13.42 -1.14
CA ILE A 72 -3.87 12.11 -1.16
C ILE A 72 -4.05 11.41 0.19
N GLU A 73 -3.69 12.09 1.29
CA GLU A 73 -3.86 11.61 2.65
C GLU A 73 -5.31 11.20 2.93
N ARG A 74 -6.25 12.11 2.64
CA ARG A 74 -7.68 11.90 2.90
C ARG A 74 -8.25 10.73 2.09
N ALA A 75 -7.84 10.58 0.83
CA ALA A 75 -8.28 9.50 -0.03
C ALA A 75 -7.83 8.13 0.49
N MET A 76 -6.57 8.02 0.95
CA MET A 76 -6.05 6.80 1.56
C MET A 76 -6.75 6.50 2.89
N ARG A 77 -6.91 7.51 3.75
CA ARG A 77 -7.63 7.36 5.01
C ARG A 77 -9.05 6.85 4.80
N TYR A 78 -9.77 7.41 3.82
CA TYR A 78 -11.12 6.95 3.48
C TYR A 78 -11.14 5.50 2.98
N ALA A 79 -10.12 5.08 2.23
CA ALA A 79 -9.99 3.71 1.75
C ALA A 79 -9.72 2.71 2.88
N ILE A 80 -8.82 3.06 3.81
CA ILE A 80 -8.52 2.24 5.00
C ILE A 80 -9.74 2.19 5.94
N GLU A 81 -10.40 3.32 6.18
CA GLU A 81 -11.63 3.38 6.98
C GLU A 81 -12.72 2.49 6.39
N SER A 82 -12.90 2.56 5.06
CA SER A 82 -13.84 1.73 4.33
C SER A 82 -13.58 0.23 4.49
N ALA A 83 -12.30 -0.17 4.44
CA ALA A 83 -11.91 -1.56 4.68
C ALA A 83 -12.16 -1.94 6.15
N TRP A 84 -11.77 -1.10 7.10
CA TRP A 84 -11.95 -1.37 8.54
C TRP A 84 -13.42 -1.54 8.94
N GLN A 85 -14.34 -0.78 8.33
CA GLN A 85 -15.76 -0.84 8.67
C GLN A 85 -16.52 -2.00 8.03
N ARG A 86 -16.05 -2.52 6.89
CA ARG A 86 -16.82 -3.46 6.05
C ARG A 86 -16.09 -4.75 5.69
N GLY A 87 -14.78 -4.79 5.87
CA GLY A 87 -13.97 -5.96 5.59
C GLY A 87 -14.08 -7.02 6.67
N ASP A 88 -13.51 -8.19 6.38
CA ASP A 88 -13.43 -9.27 7.35
C ASP A 88 -12.42 -8.90 8.45
N MET A 89 -12.93 -8.63 9.65
CA MET A 89 -12.10 -8.25 10.80
C MET A 89 -11.07 -9.33 11.17
N SER A 90 -11.34 -10.60 10.91
CA SER A 90 -10.35 -11.66 11.16
C SER A 90 -9.14 -11.52 10.24
N VAL A 91 -9.38 -11.18 8.97
CA VAL A 91 -8.32 -10.91 7.99
C VAL A 91 -7.59 -9.63 8.37
N ILE A 92 -8.29 -8.52 8.57
CA ILE A 92 -7.69 -7.21 8.87
C ILE A 92 -6.84 -7.29 10.15
N SER A 93 -7.34 -7.90 11.21
CA SER A 93 -6.61 -8.02 12.47
C SER A 93 -5.40 -8.94 12.39
N SER A 94 -5.34 -9.86 11.42
CA SER A 94 -4.11 -10.64 11.18
C SER A 94 -2.96 -9.81 10.62
N TYR A 95 -3.25 -8.64 10.02
CA TYR A 95 -2.23 -7.69 9.53
C TYR A 95 -1.96 -6.58 10.55
N PHE A 96 -3.01 -6.00 11.13
CA PHE A 96 -2.91 -4.74 11.90
C PHE A 96 -3.30 -4.86 13.38
N GLY A 97 -3.68 -6.05 13.84
CA GLY A 97 -4.17 -6.25 15.20
C GLY A 97 -5.56 -5.63 15.43
N TRP A 98 -5.79 -5.13 16.65
CA TRP A 98 -7.11 -4.69 17.11
C TRP A 98 -7.41 -3.20 16.84
N LYS A 99 -6.40 -2.41 16.47
CA LYS A 99 -6.51 -0.97 16.24
C LYS A 99 -6.45 -0.67 14.74
N LYS A 100 -7.31 0.24 14.30
CA LYS A 100 -7.28 0.73 12.91
C LYS A 100 -5.95 1.44 12.62
N PRO A 101 -5.21 1.02 11.59
CA PRO A 101 -3.90 1.59 11.30
C PRO A 101 -4.01 3.01 10.74
N ALA A 102 -2.95 3.80 10.94
CA ALA A 102 -2.76 5.04 10.19
C ALA A 102 -2.33 4.77 8.74
N ASN A 103 -2.36 5.77 7.86
CA ASN A 103 -1.93 5.59 6.46
C ASN A 103 -0.51 5.04 6.35
N ALA A 104 0.44 5.63 7.10
CA ALA A 104 1.85 5.24 7.07
C ALA A 104 2.04 3.80 7.56
N GLU A 105 1.40 3.44 8.67
CA GLU A 105 1.40 2.09 9.24
C GLU A 105 0.81 1.08 8.25
N PHE A 106 -0.33 1.40 7.64
CA PHE A 106 -0.96 0.55 6.64
C PHE A 106 -0.01 0.26 5.47
N ILE A 107 0.59 1.31 4.89
CA ILE A 107 1.50 1.18 3.76
C ILE A 107 2.74 0.37 4.16
N ALA A 108 3.36 0.69 5.30
CA ALA A 108 4.57 0.02 5.78
C ALA A 108 4.34 -1.48 6.03
N THR A 109 3.26 -1.86 6.72
CA THR A 109 2.96 -3.26 7.02
C THR A 109 2.71 -4.08 5.75
N ILE A 110 2.00 -3.53 4.75
CA ILE A 110 1.75 -4.26 3.51
C ILE A 110 3.02 -4.36 2.67
N ALA A 111 3.81 -3.29 2.58
CA ALA A 111 5.10 -3.31 1.89
C ALA A 111 6.06 -4.34 2.51
N ASP A 112 6.18 -4.36 3.83
CA ASP A 112 7.02 -5.32 4.57
C ASP A 112 6.55 -6.77 4.33
N LYS A 113 5.24 -7.00 4.38
CA LYS A 113 4.68 -8.33 4.12
C LYS A 113 5.06 -8.87 2.73
N VAL A 114 4.95 -8.03 1.70
CA VAL A 114 5.30 -8.40 0.33
C VAL A 114 6.80 -8.68 0.21
N ARG A 115 7.66 -7.83 0.80
CA ARG A 115 9.11 -8.06 0.83
C ARG A 115 9.48 -9.40 1.47
N LEU A 116 8.92 -9.70 2.64
CA LEU A 116 9.17 -10.97 3.33
C LEU A 116 8.71 -12.19 2.52
N GLN A 117 7.62 -12.07 1.75
CA GLN A 117 7.17 -13.15 0.85
C GLN A 117 8.18 -13.38 -0.28
N ILE A 118 8.74 -12.31 -0.84
CA ILE A 118 9.77 -12.38 -1.90
C ILE A 118 11.03 -13.06 -1.37
N ASP A 119 11.51 -12.69 -0.18
CA ASP A 119 12.73 -13.26 0.41
C ASP A 119 12.59 -14.78 0.67
N ILE A 120 11.42 -15.23 1.12
CA ILE A 120 11.12 -16.66 1.33
C ILE A 120 11.13 -17.45 0.02
N GLU A 121 10.62 -16.87 -1.06
CA GLU A 121 10.57 -17.51 -2.37
C GLU A 121 11.94 -17.62 -3.02
N GLN A 122 12.83 -16.63 -2.83
CA GLN A 122 14.21 -16.68 -3.32
C GLN A 122 15.10 -17.64 -2.53
N SER A 123 14.71 -17.96 -1.30
CA SER A 123 15.42 -18.91 -0.43
C SER A 123 15.01 -20.37 -0.65
N LYS A 124 14.10 -20.64 -1.60
CA LYS A 124 13.65 -21.99 -2.01
C LYS A 124 14.26 -22.38 -3.35
#